data_AF-A0A5C6XML8-F1
#
_entry.id   AF-A0A5C6XML8-F1
#
_cell.length_a   1.000
_cell.length_b   1.000
_cell.length_c   1.000
_cell.angle_alpha   90.00
_cell.angle_beta   90.00
_cell.angle_gamma   90.00
#
_symmetry.space_group_name_H-M   'P 1'
#
loop_
_entity.id
_entity.type
_entity.pdbx_description
1 polymer ?
#
loop_
_entity_poly.entity_id
_entity_poly.type
_entity_poly.pdbx_seq_one_letter_code
_entity_poly.pdbx_strand_id
1 'polypeptide(L)'
;MASPPEDESRKTTKSPWLVAGAIGALGFEFVGFVLGGAFIGTRLDEHFNTAPVLLLVTMALAMLGAGWHVWKISQRFLKTQGED
;
A
#
# COMPACT_ATOMS: atom_id res chain seq x y z
N MET A 1 9.57 -24.73 -44.45
CA MET A 1 8.80 -24.04 -43.40
C MET A 1 9.69 -23.97 -42.18
N ALA A 2 10.23 -22.79 -41.87
CA ALA A 2 11.02 -22.58 -40.65
C ALA A 2 10.09 -21.97 -39.60
N SER A 3 9.94 -22.64 -38.46
CA SER A 3 9.24 -22.11 -37.29
C SER A 3 9.96 -20.84 -36.81
N PRO A 4 9.24 -19.78 -36.38
CA PRO A 4 9.89 -18.63 -35.76
C PRO A 4 10.54 -19.06 -34.44
N PRO A 5 11.74 -18.53 -34.10
CA PRO A 5 12.40 -18.87 -32.86
C PRO A 5 11.56 -18.41 -31.68
N GLU A 6 11.30 -19.36 -30.80
CA GLU A 6 10.86 -19.14 -29.44
C GLU A 6 11.97 -18.38 -28.68
N ASP A 7 11.55 -17.67 -27.63
CA ASP A 7 12.40 -17.11 -26.57
C ASP A 7 13.06 -15.73 -26.83
N GLU A 8 12.33 -14.68 -26.46
CA GLU A 8 12.91 -13.72 -25.54
C GLU A 8 11.92 -13.50 -24.41
N SER A 9 12.10 -14.27 -23.34
CA SER A 9 11.84 -13.86 -21.96
C SER A 9 12.04 -12.35 -21.81
N ARG A 10 10.95 -11.57 -21.92
CA ARG A 10 10.93 -10.16 -21.52
C ARG A 10 11.09 -10.12 -20.02
N LYS A 11 12.32 -10.33 -19.53
CA LYS A 11 12.74 -9.83 -18.23
C LYS A 11 12.55 -8.33 -18.29
N THR A 12 11.38 -7.89 -17.84
CA THR A 12 11.11 -6.50 -17.53
C THR A 12 12.09 -6.11 -16.43
N THR A 13 13.25 -5.61 -16.84
CA THR A 13 14.22 -4.97 -15.95
C THR A 13 13.50 -3.73 -15.42
N LYS A 14 12.74 -3.91 -14.33
CA LYS A 14 12.02 -2.81 -13.68
C LYS A 14 13.08 -1.76 -13.35
N SER A 15 13.02 -0.62 -14.04
CA SER A 15 13.98 0.46 -13.88
C SER A 15 14.12 0.79 -12.38
N PRO A 16 15.34 0.87 -11.83
CA PRO A 16 15.56 1.18 -10.41
C PRO A 16 14.85 2.47 -9.97
N TRP A 17 14.70 3.42 -10.90
CA TRP A 17 13.96 4.65 -10.71
C TRP A 17 12.45 4.44 -10.53
N LEU A 18 11.87 3.47 -11.24
CA LEU A 18 10.47 3.08 -11.04
C LEU A 18 10.25 2.43 -9.68
N VAL A 19 11.21 1.60 -9.23
CA VAL A 19 11.15 0.97 -7.90
C VAL A 19 11.27 2.03 -6.80
N ALA A 20 12.20 2.98 -6.94
CA ALA A 20 12.35 4.10 -6.01
C ALA A 20 11.08 4.97 -5.97
N GLY A 21 10.48 5.27 -7.12
CA GLY A 21 9.22 6.01 -7.20
C GLY A 21 8.06 5.27 -6.52
N ALA A 22 7.96 3.94 -6.71
CA ALA A 22 6.94 3.12 -6.06
C ALA A 22 7.10 3.07 -4.53
N ILE A 23 8.34 2.91 -4.04
CA ILE A 23 8.63 2.93 -2.59
C ILE A 23 8.32 4.32 -2.01
N GLY A 24 8.70 5.39 -2.71
CA GLY A 24 8.41 6.76 -2.29
C GLY A 24 6.90 7.04 -2.22
N ALA A 25 6.13 6.61 -3.23
CA ALA A 25 4.69 6.73 -3.23
C ALA A 25 4.03 5.98 -2.07
N LEU A 26 4.46 4.73 -1.80
CA LEU A 26 4.00 3.95 -0.65
C LEU A 26 4.31 4.62 0.68
N GLY A 27 5.51 5.18 0.84
CA GLY A 27 5.90 5.93 2.04
C GLY A 27 5.05 7.19 2.23
N PHE A 28 4.80 7.93 1.15
CA PHE A 28 3.94 9.11 1.18
C PHE A 28 2.50 8.77 1.56
N GLU A 29 1.94 7.70 0.98
CA GLU A 29 0.60 7.21 1.27
C GLU A 29 0.48 6.78 2.74
N PHE A 30 1.51 6.10 3.28
CA PHE A 30 1.58 5.74 4.70
C PHE A 30 1.58 6.97 5.62
N VAL A 31 2.42 7.98 5.33
CA VAL A 31 2.45 9.22 6.10
C VAL A 31 1.11 9.95 6.04
N GLY A 32 0.48 9.99 4.86
CA GLY A 32 -0.86 10.56 4.69
C GLY A 32 -1.92 9.87 5.55
N PHE A 33 -1.91 8.54 5.59
CA PHE A 33 -2.81 7.75 6.46
C PHE A 33 -2.57 8.01 7.94
N VAL A 34 -1.31 8.09 8.38
CA VAL A 34 -0.96 8.37 9.78
C VAL A 34 -1.40 9.76 10.19
N LEU A 35 -1.06 10.79 9.40
CA LEU A 35 -1.43 12.18 9.68
C LEU A 35 -2.94 12.38 9.60
N GLY A 36 -3.60 11.78 8.62
CA GLY A 36 -5.07 11.82 8.49
C GLY A 36 -5.76 11.16 9.67
N GLY A 37 -5.32 9.97 10.07
CA GLY A 37 -5.84 9.27 11.24
C GLY A 37 -5.63 10.05 12.53
N ALA A 38 -4.43 10.58 12.74
CA ALA A 38 -4.12 11.41 13.91
C ALA A 38 -4.97 12.68 13.95
N PHE A 39 -5.14 13.40 12.83
CA PHE A 39 -5.93 14.62 12.76
C PHE A 39 -7.43 14.36 13.00
N ILE A 40 -7.98 13.29 12.42
CA ILE A 40 -9.38 12.90 12.65
C ILE A 40 -9.55 12.46 14.11
N GLY A 41 -8.63 11.65 14.63
CA GLY A 41 -8.67 11.12 16.00
C GLY A 41 -8.62 12.22 17.06
N THR A 42 -7.71 13.18 16.92
CA THR A 42 -7.62 14.32 17.86
C THR A 42 -8.86 15.19 17.81
N ARG A 43 -9.38 15.50 16.61
CA ARG A 43 -10.57 16.34 16.49
C ARG A 43 -11.83 15.66 17.03
N LEU A 44 -11.92 14.34 16.89
CA LEU A 44 -13.01 13.55 17.47
C LEU A 44 -12.87 13.44 18.99
N ASP A 45 -11.66 13.23 19.52
CA ASP A 45 -11.41 13.21 20.96
C ASP A 45 -11.73 14.54 21.64
N GLU A 46 -11.44 15.68 21.00
CA GLU A 46 -11.84 17.01 21.48
C GLU A 46 -13.36 17.20 21.47
N HIS A 47 -14.05 16.69 20.45
CA HIS A 47 -15.51 16.83 20.33
C HIS A 47 -16.26 15.95 21.34
N PHE A 48 -15.74 14.77 21.66
CA PHE A 48 -16.39 13.81 22.56
C PHE A 48 -15.82 13.82 23.99
N ASN A 49 -14.80 14.64 24.29
CA ASN A 49 -14.08 14.65 25.57
C ASN A 49 -13.50 13.26 25.96
N THR A 50 -13.21 12.42 24.96
CA THR A 50 -12.75 11.03 25.14
C THR A 50 -11.24 10.87 25.00
N ALA A 51 -10.47 11.97 25.02
CA ALA A 51 -9.03 11.94 24.87
C ALA A 51 -8.36 10.95 25.86
N PRO A 52 -7.55 9.97 25.42
CA PRO A 52 -7.01 9.74 24.07
C PRO A 52 -7.58 8.50 23.34
N VAL A 53 -8.85 8.12 23.59
CA VAL A 53 -9.41 6.85 23.12
C VAL A 53 -9.66 6.85 21.60
N LEU A 54 -10.24 7.91 21.03
CA LEU A 54 -10.52 7.95 19.58
C LEU A 54 -9.24 8.10 18.77
N LEU A 55 -8.23 8.78 19.29
CA LEU A 55 -6.89 8.79 18.70
C LEU A 55 -6.33 7.37 18.60
N LEU A 56 -6.38 6.58 19.69
CA LEU A 56 -5.89 5.21 19.68
C LEU A 56 -6.67 4.32 18.69
N VAL A 57 -7.99 4.47 18.63
CA VAL A 57 -8.85 3.72 17.69
C VAL A 57 -8.55 4.09 16.23
N THR A 58 -8.41 5.37 15.92
CA THR A 58 -8.10 5.83 14.55
C THR A 58 -6.68 5.44 14.13
N MET A 59 -5.71 5.44 15.05
CA MET A 59 -4.37 4.89 14.79
C MET A 59 -4.41 3.38 14.52
N ALA A 60 -5.15 2.61 15.32
CA ALA A 60 -5.32 1.18 15.10
C ALA A 60 -5.98 0.89 13.74
N LEU A 61 -7.02 1.66 13.39
CA LEU A 61 -7.66 1.57 12.08
C LEU A 61 -6.72 1.94 10.93
N ALA A 62 -5.86 2.96 11.10
CA ALA A 62 -4.87 3.32 10.09
C ALA A 62 -3.84 2.19 9.88
N MET A 63 -3.36 1.55 10.96
CA MET A 63 -2.47 0.38 10.85
C MET A 63 -3.15 -0.80 10.14
N LEU A 64 -4.39 -1.10 10.50
CA LEU A 64 -5.16 -2.17 9.85
C LEU A 64 -5.46 -1.85 8.38
N GLY A 65 -5.79 -0.60 8.06
CA GLY A 65 -6.02 -0.12 6.70
C GLY A 65 -4.78 -0.22 5.83
N ALA A 66 -3.61 0.19 6.35
CA ALA A 66 -2.34 0.03 5.67
C ALA A 66 -2.01 -1.45 5.43
N GLY A 67 -2.17 -2.31 6.44
CA GLY A 67 -1.97 -3.75 6.31
C GLY A 67 -2.90 -4.39 5.26
N TRP A 68 -4.18 -4.00 5.25
CA TRP A 68 -5.15 -4.44 4.25
C TRP A 68 -4.79 -3.99 2.83
N HIS A 69 -4.32 -2.75 2.67
CA HIS A 69 -3.92 -2.22 1.38
C HIS A 69 -2.72 -2.97 0.80
N VAL A 70 -1.70 -3.21 1.64
CA VAL A 70 -0.51 -4.01 1.28
C VAL A 70 -0.90 -5.44 0.93
N TRP A 71 -1.75 -6.08 1.73
CA TRP A 71 -2.25 -7.43 1.45
C TRP A 71 -3.00 -7.51 0.12
N LYS A 72 -3.89 -6.55 -0.15
CA LYS A 72 -4.65 -6.44 -1.41
C LYS A 72 -3.72 -6.27 -2.62
N ILE A 73 -2.67 -5.46 -2.49
CA ILE A 73 -1.65 -5.29 -3.55
C ILE A 73 -0.90 -6.61 -3.78
N SER A 74 -0.50 -7.29 -2.71
CA SER A 74 0.24 -8.56 -2.80
C SER A 74 -0.59 -9.66 -3.46
N GLN A 75 -1.88 -9.74 -3.14
CA GLN A 75 -2.77 -10.71 -3.79
C GLN A 75 -2.97 -10.44 -5.28
N ARG A 76 -3.00 -9.17 -5.71
CA ARG A 76 -3.04 -8.84 -7.14
C ARG A 76 -1.81 -9.34 -7.89
N PHE A 77 -0.64 -9.35 -7.26
CA PHE A 77 0.57 -9.89 -7.88
C PHE A 77 0.60 -11.42 -7.90
N LEU A 78 0.15 -12.09 -6.83
CA LEU A 78 0.14 -13.55 -6.75
C LEU A 78 -0.87 -14.19 -7.72
N LYS A 79 -2.02 -13.54 -7.96
CA LYS A 79 -3.05 -14.08 -8.87
C LYS A 79 -2.66 -14.03 -10.35
N THR A 80 -1.69 -13.19 -10.73
CA THR A 80 -1.17 -13.09 -12.10
C THR A 80 -0.12 -14.15 -12.45
N GLN A 81 0.35 -14.94 -11.47
CA GLN A 81 1.37 -16.00 -11.68
C GLN A 81 0.81 -17.42 -11.54
N GLY A 82 -0.51 -17.58 -11.37
CA GLY A 82 -1.15 -18.88 -11.17
C GLY A 82 -2.10 -19.28 -12.30
N GLU A 83 -2.05 -18.57 -13.43
CA GLU A 83 -2.86 -18.86 -14.62
C GLU A 83 -1.89 -19.03 -15.80
N ASP A 84 -1.01 -20.02 -15.66
CA ASP A 84 -0.24 -20.64 -16.75
C ASP A 84 -0.84 -22.04 -17.01
#